data_AF-A0A0L1ILF0-F1
#
_entry.id   AF-A0A0L1ILF0-F1
#
_cell.length_a   1.000
_cell.length_b   1.000
_cell.length_c   1.000
_cell.angle_alpha   90.00
_cell.angle_beta   90.00
_cell.angle_gamma   90.00
#
_symmetry.space_group_name_H-M   'P 1'
#
loop_
_entity.id
_entity.type
_entity.pdbx_description
1 polymer ?
#
loop_
_entity_poly.entity_id
_entity_poly.type
_entity_poly.pdbx_seq_one_letter_code
_entity_poly.pdbx_strand_id
1 'polypeptide(L)'
;MTETTDRNEKRQILYDEGWSVIYGDLINEWDLITGIASIPFSATGAWFSEQLQAQLLKFQRSLRDVSDDIVEQARDYLKDLLQRKSIGEAEFNGLGVKVGILTYHRRLEALGGWTKLPDNYQPYMALRITKPLSPKEPPITEEAKGRPTPLGRNLGSRLKTNGQTMFEGDYLQSDNGNYRFICQGDGNVVLYGPGNTVVWQSYTDGRGYPPFRIVAQADRNIVQYDRNNIPSWRTGTAMTGSDLSECVLILQDDRNLVLYDPADHWKALWNTKTAV
;
A
#
# COMPACT_ATOMS: atom_id res chain seq x y z
N MET A 1 -32.86 37.84 -5.12
CA MET A 1 -31.76 37.44 -4.22
C MET A 1 -31.30 36.07 -4.65
N THR A 2 -30.00 35.90 -4.85
CA THR A 2 -29.42 34.63 -5.31
C THR A 2 -28.41 34.16 -4.28
N GLU A 3 -28.46 32.89 -3.92
CA GLU A 3 -27.44 32.28 -3.07
C GLU A 3 -26.25 31.84 -3.93
N THR A 4 -25.05 32.24 -3.52
CA THR A 4 -23.80 31.81 -4.16
C THR A 4 -22.86 31.17 -3.13
N THR A 5 -22.00 30.25 -3.59
CA THR A 5 -21.09 29.48 -2.74
C THR A 5 -19.75 29.18 -3.44
N ASP A 6 -18.67 29.12 -2.67
CA ASP A 6 -17.32 28.67 -3.09
C ASP A 6 -17.13 27.15 -2.96
N ARG A 7 -18.21 26.39 -2.68
CA ARG A 7 -18.17 24.93 -2.50
C ARG A 7 -17.41 24.22 -3.62
N ASN A 8 -17.68 24.54 -4.88
CA ASN A 8 -17.04 23.85 -6.01
C ASN A 8 -15.54 24.16 -6.12
N GLU A 9 -15.11 25.36 -5.74
CA GLU A 9 -13.70 25.73 -5.70
C GLU A 9 -12.96 24.92 -4.63
N LYS A 10 -13.54 24.82 -3.43
CA LYS A 10 -13.00 23.98 -2.35
C LYS A 10 -12.88 22.51 -2.74
N ARG A 11 -13.84 22.00 -3.53
CA ARG A 11 -13.80 20.64 -4.08
C ARG A 11 -12.69 20.48 -5.12
N GLN A 12 -12.48 21.47 -5.97
CA GLN A 12 -11.47 21.43 -7.03
C GLN A 12 -10.04 21.36 -6.48
N ILE A 13 -9.75 22.09 -5.40
CA ILE A 13 -8.42 22.07 -4.75
C ILE A 13 -8.00 20.63 -4.37
N LEU A 14 -8.91 19.84 -3.80
CA LEU A 14 -8.59 18.46 -3.42
C LEU A 14 -8.42 17.54 -4.65
N TYR A 15 -9.18 17.76 -5.73
CA TYR A 15 -8.97 17.03 -6.98
C TYR A 15 -7.62 17.36 -7.63
N ASP A 16 -7.22 18.64 -7.62
CA ASP A 16 -5.95 19.10 -8.17
C ASP A 16 -4.74 18.58 -7.38
N GLU A 17 -4.90 18.34 -6.07
CA GLU A 17 -3.93 17.65 -5.21
C GLU A 17 -3.83 16.12 -5.48
N GLY A 18 -4.57 15.60 -6.47
CA GLY A 18 -4.54 14.20 -6.89
C GLY A 18 -5.41 13.26 -6.05
N TRP A 19 -6.33 13.81 -5.24
CA TRP A 19 -7.26 12.99 -4.46
C TRP A 19 -8.52 12.66 -5.25
N SER A 20 -9.02 11.45 -5.06
CA SER A 20 -10.41 11.14 -5.43
C SER A 20 -11.30 11.35 -4.21
N VAL A 21 -12.15 12.36 -4.33
CA VAL A 21 -12.97 12.85 -3.22
C VAL A 21 -14.43 12.51 -3.44
N ILE A 22 -15.07 12.08 -2.36
CA ILE A 22 -16.49 11.78 -2.31
C ILE A 22 -17.07 12.58 -1.15
N TYR A 23 -18.20 13.20 -1.41
CA TYR A 23 -18.85 14.14 -0.51
C TYR A 23 -20.12 13.51 0.05
N GLY A 24 -20.38 13.71 1.35
CA GLY A 24 -21.67 13.41 1.96
C GLY A 24 -22.65 14.56 1.83
N ASP A 25 -23.80 14.45 2.49
CA ASP A 25 -24.81 15.51 2.48
C ASP A 25 -24.37 16.76 3.23
N LEU A 26 -25.04 17.87 2.94
CA LEU A 26 -24.91 19.11 3.69
C LEU A 26 -25.34 18.89 5.14
N ILE A 27 -24.61 19.47 6.08
CA ILE A 27 -24.92 19.49 7.50
C ILE A 27 -24.90 20.95 7.95
N ASN A 28 -25.99 21.41 8.56
CA ASN A 28 -26.09 22.75 9.13
C ASN A 28 -25.52 22.75 10.56
N GLU A 29 -25.18 23.93 11.09
CA GLU A 29 -24.58 24.13 12.43
C GLU A 29 -25.35 23.46 13.59
N TRP A 30 -26.64 23.14 13.40
CA TRP A 30 -27.52 22.52 14.40
C TRP A 30 -27.92 21.08 14.09
N ASP A 31 -27.49 20.53 12.96
CA ASP A 31 -27.75 19.14 12.62
C ASP A 31 -26.85 18.26 13.51
N LEU A 32 -27.48 17.52 14.41
CA LEU A 32 -26.77 16.59 15.30
C LEU A 32 -26.09 15.53 14.43
N ILE A 33 -24.75 15.59 14.34
CA ILE A 33 -23.93 14.54 13.73
C ILE A 33 -23.98 13.30 14.64
N THR A 34 -25.11 12.58 14.62
CA THR A 34 -25.33 11.30 15.31
C THR A 34 -25.35 10.11 14.37
N GLY A 35 -25.22 10.34 13.07
CA GLY A 35 -25.06 9.30 12.07
C GLY A 35 -24.56 9.88 10.76
N ILE A 36 -23.25 9.89 10.53
CA ILE A 36 -22.70 10.08 9.19
C ILE A 36 -22.05 8.77 8.77
N ALA A 37 -22.84 7.90 8.15
CA ALA A 37 -22.96 7.91 6.70
C ALA A 37 -24.38 7.41 6.37
N SER A 38 -25.12 8.07 5.48
CA SER A 38 -26.32 7.47 4.86
C SER A 38 -25.89 6.42 3.82
N ILE A 39 -25.15 5.43 4.29
CA ILE A 39 -25.00 4.11 3.71
C ILE A 39 -25.03 3.22 4.95
N PRO A 40 -25.95 2.23 5.07
CA PRO A 40 -26.09 1.41 6.26
C PRO A 40 -24.71 0.90 6.71
N PHE A 41 -24.42 0.83 8.01
CA PHE A 41 -23.09 0.51 8.59
C PHE A 41 -22.41 -0.78 8.03
N SER A 42 -23.15 -1.65 7.33
CA SER A 42 -22.63 -2.79 6.56
C SER A 42 -22.03 -2.44 5.20
N ALA A 43 -22.28 -1.23 4.70
CA ALA A 43 -21.91 -0.73 3.39
C ALA A 43 -20.69 0.19 3.41
N THR A 44 -20.22 0.69 4.57
CA THR A 44 -18.98 1.49 4.63
C THR A 44 -17.78 0.67 4.15
N GLY A 45 -17.75 -0.63 4.46
CA GLY A 45 -16.74 -1.56 3.96
C GLY A 45 -16.86 -1.80 2.44
N ALA A 46 -18.07 -2.10 1.95
CA ALA A 46 -18.32 -2.31 0.52
C ALA A 46 -18.05 -1.05 -0.32
N TRP A 47 -18.45 0.12 0.20
CA TRP A 47 -18.24 1.42 -0.40
C TRP A 47 -16.77 1.82 -0.40
N PHE A 48 -16.06 1.69 0.72
CA PHE A 48 -14.61 1.93 0.76
C PHE A 48 -13.88 1.04 -0.25
N SER A 49 -14.29 -0.23 -0.33
CA SER A 49 -13.83 -1.17 -1.36
C SER A 49 -14.14 -0.66 -2.77
N GLU A 50 -15.36 -0.26 -3.12
CA GLU A 50 -15.65 0.27 -4.47
C GLU A 50 -14.77 1.46 -4.87
N GLN A 51 -14.44 2.33 -3.90
CA GLN A 51 -13.66 3.54 -4.16
C GLN A 51 -12.16 3.27 -4.29
N LEU A 52 -11.65 2.37 -3.47
CA LEU A 52 -10.31 1.83 -3.63
C LEU A 52 -10.18 1.07 -4.97
N GLN A 53 -11.22 0.36 -5.43
CA GLN A 53 -11.25 -0.32 -6.74
C GLN A 53 -11.16 0.69 -7.88
N ALA A 54 -11.90 1.79 -7.79
CA ALA A 54 -11.87 2.85 -8.80
C ALA A 54 -10.49 3.51 -8.93
N GLN A 55 -9.74 3.66 -7.83
CA GLN A 55 -8.35 4.14 -7.89
C GLN A 55 -7.40 3.12 -8.48
N LEU A 56 -7.58 1.84 -8.16
CA LEU A 56 -6.72 0.77 -8.66
C LEU A 56 -6.89 0.57 -10.17
N LEU A 57 -8.10 0.75 -10.70
CA LEU A 57 -8.37 0.67 -12.14
C LEU A 57 -7.57 1.68 -12.97
N LYS A 58 -7.25 2.86 -12.41
CA LYS A 58 -6.38 3.86 -13.08
C LYS A 58 -4.98 3.32 -13.37
N PHE A 59 -4.58 2.26 -12.67
CA PHE A 59 -3.30 1.57 -12.83
C PHE A 59 -3.46 0.12 -13.32
N GLN A 60 -4.62 -0.24 -13.89
CA GLN A 60 -4.96 -1.60 -14.31
C GLN A 60 -4.90 -2.65 -13.18
N ARG A 61 -5.27 -2.27 -11.95
CA ARG A 61 -5.31 -3.15 -10.77
C ARG A 61 -6.72 -3.31 -10.19
N SER A 62 -6.92 -4.29 -9.31
CA SER A 62 -8.17 -4.54 -8.57
C SER A 62 -7.98 -4.58 -7.06
N LEU A 63 -9.04 -4.40 -6.27
CA LEU A 63 -9.02 -4.59 -4.81
C LEU A 63 -8.54 -5.96 -4.38
N ARG A 64 -8.72 -6.95 -5.25
CA ARG A 64 -8.19 -8.30 -5.05
C ARG A 64 -6.66 -8.31 -4.96
N ASP A 65 -6.01 -7.21 -5.30
CA ASP A 65 -4.56 -6.99 -5.25
C ASP A 65 -4.15 -6.06 -4.09
N VAL A 66 -4.98 -5.88 -3.06
CA VAL A 66 -4.64 -5.11 -1.84
C VAL A 66 -4.78 -5.99 -0.61
N SER A 67 -3.76 -6.04 0.26
CA SER A 67 -3.82 -6.84 1.48
C SER A 67 -4.96 -6.42 2.42
N ASP A 68 -5.57 -7.42 3.06
CA ASP A 68 -6.70 -7.20 3.98
C ASP A 68 -6.27 -6.36 5.20
N ASP A 69 -5.02 -6.48 5.65
CA ASP A 69 -4.42 -5.67 6.71
C ASP A 69 -4.39 -4.17 6.37
N ILE A 70 -4.01 -3.80 5.14
CA ILE A 70 -4.01 -2.40 4.68
C ILE A 70 -5.45 -1.87 4.65
N VAL A 71 -6.38 -2.69 4.17
CA VAL A 71 -7.81 -2.34 4.10
C VAL A 71 -8.39 -2.16 5.51
N GLU A 72 -8.00 -3.00 6.47
CA GLU A 72 -8.46 -2.95 7.85
C GLU A 72 -7.90 -1.74 8.61
N GLN A 73 -6.60 -1.46 8.51
CA GLN A 73 -5.97 -0.28 9.12
C GLN A 73 -6.58 1.02 8.58
N ALA A 74 -6.76 1.11 7.25
CA ALA A 74 -7.42 2.26 6.64
C ALA A 74 -8.87 2.40 7.14
N ARG A 75 -9.63 1.31 7.21
CA ARG A 75 -11.01 1.31 7.70
C ARG A 75 -11.11 1.77 9.15
N ASP A 76 -10.23 1.32 10.03
CA ASP A 76 -10.29 1.67 11.45
C ASP A 76 -9.85 3.11 11.70
N TYR A 77 -8.88 3.61 10.94
CA TYR A 77 -8.55 5.03 10.90
C TYR A 77 -9.74 5.90 10.47
N LEU A 78 -10.45 5.49 9.41
CA LEU A 78 -11.67 6.17 8.95
C LEU A 78 -12.75 6.20 10.05
N LYS A 79 -12.99 5.06 10.72
CA LYS A 79 -14.01 4.98 11.79
C LYS A 79 -13.67 5.91 12.96
N ASP A 80 -12.42 5.96 13.40
CA ASP A 80 -11.99 6.82 14.51
C ASP A 80 -12.18 8.31 14.18
N LEU A 81 -11.74 8.75 13.00
CA LEU A 81 -11.92 10.15 12.57
C LEU A 81 -13.39 10.54 12.44
N LEU A 82 -14.24 9.66 11.92
CA LEU A 82 -15.67 9.89 11.79
C LEU A 82 -16.36 9.97 13.16
N GLN A 83 -16.01 9.11 14.11
CA GLN A 83 -16.52 9.16 15.48
C GLN A 83 -16.13 10.47 16.20
N ARG A 84 -14.90 10.93 15.97
CA ARG A 84 -14.36 12.16 16.58
C ARG A 84 -14.71 13.44 15.81
N LYS A 85 -15.44 13.35 14.69
CA LYS A 85 -15.80 14.50 13.83
C LYS A 85 -14.58 15.33 13.44
N SER A 86 -13.46 14.66 13.14
CA SER A 86 -12.15 15.29 12.97
C SER A 86 -11.62 15.16 11.54
N ILE A 87 -10.66 16.01 11.20
CA ILE A 87 -9.92 15.96 9.92
C ILE A 87 -8.61 15.22 10.16
N GLY A 88 -8.22 14.34 9.24
CA GLY A 88 -6.94 13.64 9.31
C GLY A 88 -6.50 13.10 7.96
N GLU A 89 -5.18 12.98 7.79
CA GLU A 89 -4.54 12.31 6.66
C GLU A 89 -3.55 11.26 7.18
N ALA A 90 -3.57 10.06 6.57
CA ALA A 90 -2.64 8.97 6.86
C ALA A 90 -2.29 8.19 5.59
N GLU A 91 -1.13 7.55 5.57
CA GLU A 91 -0.72 6.62 4.51
C GLU A 91 -0.61 5.19 5.06
N PHE A 92 -1.26 4.24 4.39
CA PHE A 92 -1.19 2.82 4.70
C PHE A 92 -0.52 2.08 3.54
N ASN A 93 0.81 1.96 3.62
CA ASN A 93 1.60 1.20 2.64
C ASN A 93 1.28 1.56 1.18
N GLY A 94 1.19 2.87 0.90
CA GLY A 94 0.88 3.43 -0.41
C GLY A 94 -0.58 3.74 -0.68
N LEU A 95 -1.48 3.45 0.27
CA LEU A 95 -2.85 3.93 0.26
C LEU A 95 -2.92 5.20 1.12
N GLY A 96 -2.91 6.37 0.47
CA GLY A 96 -3.17 7.64 1.12
C GLY A 96 -4.66 7.82 1.38
N VAL A 97 -5.03 8.05 2.63
CA VAL A 97 -6.41 8.26 3.08
C VAL A 97 -6.50 9.59 3.81
N LYS A 98 -7.39 10.46 3.36
CA LYS A 98 -7.70 11.74 4.00
C LYS A 98 -9.19 11.84 4.23
N VAL A 99 -9.58 12.19 5.46
CA VAL A 99 -10.99 12.39 5.83
C VAL A 99 -11.11 13.76 6.44
N GLY A 100 -12.23 14.41 6.22
CA GLY A 100 -12.53 15.59 6.98
C GLY A 100 -13.92 16.12 6.77
N ILE A 101 -14.11 17.31 7.31
CA ILE A 101 -15.28 18.14 7.09
C ILE A 101 -14.81 19.34 6.28
N LEU A 102 -15.46 19.57 5.15
CA LEU A 102 -15.23 20.74 4.32
C LEU A 102 -16.23 21.81 4.71
N THR A 103 -15.74 22.99 5.06
CA THR A 103 -16.57 24.19 5.21
C THR A 103 -16.49 25.00 3.93
N TYR A 104 -17.59 25.64 3.57
CA TYR A 104 -17.61 26.57 2.45
C TYR A 104 -18.50 27.76 2.83
N HIS A 105 -18.19 28.90 2.24
CA HIS A 105 -18.89 30.13 2.48
C HIS A 105 -20.16 30.18 1.62
N ARG A 106 -21.24 30.65 2.24
CA ARG A 106 -22.52 30.94 1.58
C ARG A 106 -22.80 32.43 1.72
N ARG A 107 -23.28 33.06 0.65
CA ARG A 107 -23.70 34.45 0.68
C ARG A 107 -25.00 34.67 -0.10
N LEU A 108 -25.85 35.55 0.42
CA LEU A 108 -27.01 36.06 -0.31
C LEU A 108 -26.59 37.33 -1.04
N GLU A 109 -26.80 37.36 -2.35
CA GLU A 109 -26.58 38.53 -3.18
C GLU A 109 -27.93 39.19 -3.52
N ALA A 110 -28.03 40.50 -3.23
CA ALA A 110 -29.18 41.35 -3.52
C ALA A 110 -28.74 42.67 -4.17
N LEU A 111 -29.68 43.40 -4.77
CA LEU A 111 -29.45 44.79 -5.19
C LEU A 111 -29.11 45.63 -3.95
N GLY A 112 -27.83 45.96 -3.77
CA GLY A 112 -27.32 46.75 -2.65
C GLY A 112 -26.25 46.08 -1.78
N GLY A 113 -25.88 44.82 -2.05
CA GLY A 113 -24.75 44.17 -1.37
C GLY A 113 -24.93 42.68 -1.13
N TRP A 114 -24.06 42.12 -0.29
CA TRP A 114 -24.12 40.73 0.15
C TRP A 114 -24.41 40.60 1.65
N THR A 115 -24.91 39.45 2.06
CA THR A 115 -24.95 39.04 3.47
C THR A 115 -24.37 37.64 3.60
N LYS A 116 -23.39 37.47 4.49
CA LYS A 116 -22.80 36.16 4.79
C LYS A 116 -23.84 35.30 5.52
N LEU A 117 -24.05 34.09 5.04
CA LEU A 117 -24.86 33.07 5.71
C LEU A 117 -23.97 32.21 6.62
N PRO A 118 -24.55 31.49 7.60
CA PRO A 118 -23.82 30.50 8.40
C PRO A 118 -23.04 29.53 7.51
N ASP A 119 -21.85 29.16 7.96
CA ASP A 119 -21.00 28.24 7.21
C ASP A 119 -21.60 26.82 7.36
N ASN A 120 -21.77 26.13 6.24
CA ASN A 120 -22.30 24.78 6.24
C ASN A 120 -21.17 23.77 6.09
N TYR A 121 -21.35 22.63 6.74
CA TYR A 121 -20.39 21.56 6.78
C TYR A 121 -20.76 20.50 5.77
N GLN A 122 -19.80 20.01 5.02
CA GLN A 122 -19.95 18.84 4.17
C GLN A 122 -18.85 17.84 4.51
N PRO A 123 -19.18 16.68 5.10
CA PRO A 123 -18.19 15.64 5.31
C PRO A 123 -17.67 15.17 3.96
N TYR A 124 -16.38 14.89 3.89
CA TYR A 124 -15.73 14.35 2.71
C TYR A 124 -14.74 13.25 3.09
N MET A 125 -14.58 12.32 2.16
CA MET A 125 -13.50 11.34 2.18
C MET A 125 -12.73 11.46 0.88
N ALA A 126 -11.41 11.51 1.00
CA ALA A 126 -10.45 11.63 -0.07
C ALA A 126 -9.50 10.42 -0.02
N LEU A 127 -9.33 9.76 -1.17
CA LEU A 127 -8.43 8.60 -1.32
C LEU A 127 -7.46 8.84 -2.46
N ARG A 128 -6.20 8.45 -2.28
CA ARG A 128 -5.19 8.41 -3.34
C ARG A 128 -4.26 7.22 -3.16
N ILE A 129 -3.70 6.73 -4.25
CA ILE A 129 -2.60 5.75 -4.21
C ILE A 129 -1.30 6.53 -4.37
N THR A 130 -0.45 6.53 -3.34
CA THR A 130 0.82 7.28 -3.32
C THR A 130 2.00 6.43 -3.81
N LYS A 131 1.89 5.10 -3.79
CA LYS A 131 2.84 4.12 -4.35
C LYS A 131 2.15 2.76 -4.58
N PRO A 132 2.76 1.79 -5.28
CA PRO A 132 2.12 0.50 -5.58
C PRO A 132 1.71 -0.27 -4.30
N LEU A 133 0.42 -0.57 -4.15
CA LEU A 133 -0.12 -1.34 -3.01
C LEU A 133 0.37 -2.79 -3.02
N SER A 134 0.56 -3.35 -1.82
CA SER A 134 0.91 -4.76 -1.61
C SER A 134 -0.28 -5.67 -1.99
N PRO A 135 -0.08 -6.72 -2.82
CA PRO A 135 -1.08 -7.72 -3.18
C PRO A 135 -1.83 -8.31 -1.98
N LYS A 136 -3.09 -8.71 -2.18
CA LYS A 136 -3.83 -9.54 -1.22
C LYS A 136 -3.23 -10.93 -1.19
N GLU A 137 -2.95 -11.43 0.01
CA GLU A 137 -2.42 -12.78 0.24
C GLU A 137 -3.53 -13.83 0.00
N PRO A 138 -3.45 -14.73 -1.00
CA PRO A 138 -4.21 -15.97 -0.97
C PRO A 138 -3.68 -16.92 0.12
N PRO A 139 -4.47 -17.91 0.56
CA PRO A 139 -4.01 -18.90 1.54
C PRO A 139 -2.78 -19.66 1.02
N ILE A 140 -1.83 -19.95 1.92
CA ILE A 140 -0.70 -20.84 1.64
C ILE A 140 -1.26 -22.18 1.13
N THR A 141 -1.07 -22.48 -0.15
CA THR A 141 -1.62 -23.70 -0.76
C THR A 141 -0.90 -24.94 -0.24
N GLU A 142 -1.58 -26.08 -0.18
CA GLU A 142 -0.95 -27.38 0.16
C GLU A 142 0.16 -27.74 -0.84
N GLU A 143 0.04 -27.26 -2.08
CA GLU A 143 1.09 -27.37 -3.10
C GLU A 143 2.35 -26.59 -2.72
N ALA A 144 2.23 -25.40 -2.12
CA ALA A 144 3.39 -24.64 -1.64
C ALA A 144 4.13 -25.35 -0.48
N LYS A 145 3.41 -26.13 0.35
CA LYS A 145 3.96 -26.92 1.47
C LYS A 145 4.66 -28.21 1.00
N GLY A 146 4.18 -28.82 -0.09
CA GLY A 146 4.71 -30.08 -0.61
C GLY A 146 5.88 -29.94 -1.59
N ARG A 147 6.28 -28.71 -1.97
CA ARG A 147 7.29 -28.50 -3.02
C ARG A 147 8.72 -28.62 -2.48
N PRO A 148 9.59 -29.40 -3.14
CA PRO A 148 10.99 -29.50 -2.74
C PRO A 148 11.69 -28.13 -2.82
N THR A 149 12.38 -27.74 -1.74
CA THR A 149 13.28 -26.57 -1.66
C THR A 149 14.72 -27.02 -2.04
N PRO A 150 15.56 -26.19 -2.71
CA PRO A 150 15.99 -26.35 -4.10
C PRO A 150 17.40 -26.94 -4.35
N LEU A 151 17.67 -27.20 -5.64
CA LEU A 151 18.93 -27.61 -6.29
C LEU A 151 19.84 -26.42 -6.73
N GLY A 152 19.54 -25.17 -6.30
CA GLY A 152 20.30 -23.96 -6.65
C GLY A 152 21.39 -23.57 -5.64
N ARG A 153 22.03 -22.41 -5.82
CA ARG A 153 23.13 -21.95 -4.98
C ARG A 153 22.63 -21.25 -3.70
N ASN A 154 23.31 -21.55 -2.59
CA ASN A 154 23.22 -20.76 -1.37
C ASN A 154 24.03 -19.46 -1.54
N LEU A 155 23.37 -18.31 -1.47
CA LEU A 155 23.98 -16.98 -1.60
C LEU A 155 24.39 -16.37 -0.25
N GLY A 156 24.27 -17.12 0.84
CA GLY A 156 24.46 -16.64 2.21
C GLY A 156 23.25 -15.87 2.75
N SER A 157 23.44 -15.04 3.77
CA SER A 157 22.36 -14.29 4.42
C SER A 157 22.08 -12.91 3.82
N ARG A 158 22.83 -12.48 2.78
CA ARG A 158 22.81 -11.09 2.30
C ARG A 158 22.77 -10.96 0.78
N LEU A 159 21.99 -10.00 0.29
CA LEU A 159 21.94 -9.57 -1.11
C LEU A 159 22.08 -8.05 -1.19
N LYS A 160 23.06 -7.56 -1.95
CA LYS A 160 23.44 -6.15 -2.03
C LYS A 160 22.84 -5.48 -3.28
N THR A 161 22.40 -4.24 -3.16
CA THR A 161 21.80 -3.48 -4.27
C THR A 161 22.85 -2.91 -5.24
N ASN A 162 23.83 -3.71 -5.62
CA ASN A 162 24.88 -3.37 -6.59
C ASN A 162 24.71 -4.14 -7.92
N GLY A 163 23.48 -4.58 -8.21
CA GLY A 163 23.14 -5.39 -9.38
C GLY A 163 23.21 -6.90 -9.15
N GLN A 164 23.43 -7.36 -7.90
CA GLN A 164 23.38 -8.79 -7.60
C GLN A 164 22.04 -9.40 -8.02
N THR A 165 22.13 -10.61 -8.55
CA THR A 165 20.98 -11.36 -9.06
C THR A 165 20.91 -12.71 -8.38
N MET A 166 19.72 -13.04 -7.87
CA MET A 166 19.37 -14.37 -7.39
C MET A 166 18.51 -15.03 -8.47
N PHE A 167 19.01 -16.10 -9.09
CA PHE A 167 18.28 -16.79 -10.15
C PHE A 167 17.25 -17.75 -9.56
N GLU A 168 16.35 -18.22 -10.41
CA GLU A 168 15.47 -19.35 -10.09
C GLU A 168 16.22 -20.50 -9.41
N GLY A 169 15.72 -20.94 -8.26
CA GLY A 169 16.31 -21.98 -7.42
C GLY A 169 17.42 -21.51 -6.47
N ASP A 170 18.05 -20.36 -6.70
CA ASP A 170 18.98 -19.78 -5.74
C ASP A 170 18.23 -19.27 -4.50
N TYR A 171 18.92 -19.24 -3.36
CA TYR A 171 18.33 -18.83 -2.08
C TYR A 171 19.31 -18.08 -1.18
N LEU A 172 18.76 -17.20 -0.34
CA LEU A 172 19.41 -16.72 0.87
C LEU A 172 19.10 -17.68 2.02
N GLN A 173 20.05 -17.83 2.95
CA GLN A 173 19.89 -18.61 4.18
C GLN A 173 20.33 -17.78 5.38
N SER A 174 19.56 -17.80 6.47
CA SER A 174 19.95 -17.16 7.73
C SER A 174 21.24 -17.80 8.28
N ASP A 175 22.01 -17.04 9.08
CA ASP A 175 23.30 -17.51 9.59
C ASP A 175 23.13 -18.71 10.54
N ASN A 176 22.00 -18.80 11.26
CA ASN A 176 21.61 -19.96 12.06
C ASN A 176 21.08 -21.16 11.25
N GLY A 177 20.96 -21.02 9.93
CA GLY A 177 20.53 -22.07 9.01
C GLY A 177 19.04 -22.40 8.98
N ASN A 178 18.23 -21.78 9.84
CA ASN A 178 16.82 -22.14 10.05
C ASN A 178 15.83 -21.56 9.03
N TYR A 179 16.22 -20.48 8.35
CA TYR A 179 15.34 -19.74 7.45
C TYR A 179 15.94 -19.66 6.05
N ARG A 180 15.08 -19.70 5.02
CA ARG A 180 15.51 -19.58 3.62
C ARG A 180 14.59 -18.68 2.83
N PHE A 181 15.15 -17.74 2.07
CA PHE A 181 14.41 -16.90 1.13
C PHE A 181 14.78 -17.28 -0.31
N ILE A 182 13.81 -17.64 -1.15
CA ILE A 182 14.05 -18.31 -2.43
C ILE A 182 13.29 -17.66 -3.59
N CYS A 183 13.92 -17.60 -4.77
CA CYS A 183 13.25 -17.36 -6.05
C CYS A 183 12.81 -18.71 -6.64
N GLN A 184 11.52 -19.01 -6.66
CA GLN A 184 11.00 -20.29 -7.15
C GLN A 184 10.76 -20.26 -8.66
N GLY A 185 10.77 -21.45 -9.28
CA GLY A 185 10.63 -21.60 -10.74
C GLY A 185 9.20 -21.51 -11.27
N ASP A 186 8.23 -21.45 -10.38
CA ASP A 186 6.85 -21.13 -10.71
C ASP A 186 6.58 -19.61 -10.69
N GLY A 187 7.60 -18.80 -10.39
CA GLY A 187 7.47 -17.35 -10.30
C GLY A 187 7.12 -16.84 -8.92
N ASN A 188 7.04 -17.70 -7.89
CA ASN A 188 6.87 -17.25 -6.51
C ASN A 188 8.21 -16.88 -5.84
N VAL A 189 8.14 -16.04 -4.82
CA VAL A 189 9.27 -15.71 -3.95
C VAL A 189 8.86 -16.02 -2.53
N VAL A 190 9.59 -16.88 -1.84
CA VAL A 190 9.11 -17.47 -0.59
C VAL A 190 10.16 -17.37 0.50
N LEU A 191 9.72 -17.02 1.70
CA LEU A 191 10.49 -17.17 2.94
C LEU A 191 9.98 -18.40 3.68
N TYR A 192 10.86 -19.38 3.84
CA TYR A 192 10.65 -20.60 4.58
C TYR A 192 11.29 -20.52 5.97
N GLY A 193 10.66 -21.17 6.94
CA GLY A 193 11.25 -21.51 8.24
C GLY A 193 11.51 -23.01 8.40
N PRO A 194 11.76 -23.46 9.63
CA PRO A 194 12.05 -24.86 9.93
C PRO A 194 10.99 -25.81 9.36
N GLY A 195 11.45 -26.96 8.87
CA GLY A 195 10.57 -27.98 8.27
C GLY A 195 9.90 -27.57 6.96
N ASN A 196 10.47 -26.60 6.22
CA ASN A 196 9.87 -26.02 4.99
C ASN A 196 8.51 -25.37 5.24
N THR A 197 8.28 -24.85 6.44
CA THR A 197 7.08 -24.06 6.72
C THR A 197 7.15 -22.76 5.95
N VAL A 198 6.18 -22.47 5.09
CA VAL A 198 6.05 -21.15 4.44
C VAL A 198 5.71 -20.12 5.51
N VAL A 199 6.55 -19.11 5.66
CA VAL A 199 6.39 -18.03 6.64
C VAL A 199 5.89 -16.76 5.97
N TRP A 200 6.36 -16.49 4.75
CA TRP A 200 5.94 -15.37 3.91
C TRP A 200 6.12 -15.75 2.43
N GLN A 201 5.34 -15.15 1.53
CA GLN A 201 5.52 -15.31 0.09
C GLN A 201 5.05 -14.08 -0.71
N SER A 202 5.52 -13.94 -1.95
CA SER A 202 5.16 -12.83 -2.84
C SER A 202 3.83 -13.02 -3.56
N TYR A 203 3.29 -14.24 -3.59
CA TYR A 203 2.03 -14.58 -4.27
C TYR A 203 2.05 -14.31 -5.77
N THR A 204 3.20 -14.61 -6.37
CA THR A 204 3.45 -14.44 -7.80
C THR A 204 3.58 -15.77 -8.53
N ASP A 205 3.20 -16.87 -7.88
CA ASP A 205 3.10 -18.18 -8.52
C ASP A 205 2.20 -18.13 -9.75
N GLY A 206 2.66 -18.75 -10.84
CA GLY A 206 1.96 -18.76 -12.12
C GLY A 206 1.90 -17.42 -12.84
N ARG A 207 2.52 -16.35 -12.31
CA ARG A 207 2.60 -15.04 -12.97
C ARG A 207 3.89 -14.92 -13.76
N GLY A 208 3.77 -14.68 -15.07
CA GLY A 208 4.91 -14.53 -15.97
C GLY A 208 5.45 -15.87 -16.46
N TYR A 209 6.59 -15.83 -17.14
CA TYR A 209 7.20 -17.01 -17.75
C TYR A 209 8.63 -17.27 -17.26
N PRO A 210 8.96 -18.51 -16.85
CA PRO A 210 10.31 -18.85 -16.42
C PRO A 210 11.33 -18.72 -17.56
N PRO A 211 12.63 -18.55 -17.27
CA PRO A 211 13.19 -18.52 -15.91
C PRO A 211 12.91 -17.20 -15.18
N PHE A 212 12.78 -17.29 -13.86
CA PHE A 212 12.62 -16.14 -12.98
C PHE A 212 13.96 -15.69 -12.37
N ARG A 213 14.03 -14.43 -11.94
CA ARG A 213 15.15 -13.90 -11.17
C ARG A 213 14.75 -12.75 -10.28
N ILE A 214 15.45 -12.58 -9.17
CA ILE A 214 15.40 -11.38 -8.33
C ILE A 214 16.67 -10.57 -8.59
N VAL A 215 16.50 -9.27 -8.85
CA VAL A 215 17.60 -8.33 -9.03
C VAL A 215 17.58 -7.31 -7.90
N ALA A 216 18.71 -7.17 -7.21
CA ALA A 216 18.95 -6.11 -6.24
C ALA A 216 19.54 -4.89 -6.98
N GLN A 217 18.66 -3.98 -7.37
CA GLN A 217 18.92 -2.92 -8.34
C GLN A 217 19.62 -1.71 -7.70
N ALA A 218 20.43 -1.00 -8.47
CA ALA A 218 21.17 0.18 -8.01
C ALA A 218 20.27 1.35 -7.55
N ASP A 219 18.99 1.35 -7.95
CA ASP A 219 17.98 2.30 -7.47
C ASP A 219 17.44 1.96 -6.07
N ARG A 220 18.05 0.99 -5.38
CA ARG A 220 17.69 0.46 -4.05
C ARG A 220 16.41 -0.37 -4.01
N ASN A 221 15.89 -0.78 -5.17
CA ASN A 221 14.75 -1.68 -5.26
C ASN A 221 15.21 -3.15 -5.34
N ILE A 222 14.44 -4.06 -4.76
CA ILE A 222 14.59 -5.50 -5.01
C ILE A 222 13.40 -5.91 -5.86
N VAL A 223 13.64 -6.43 -7.07
CA VAL A 223 12.58 -6.72 -8.04
C VAL A 223 12.73 -8.10 -8.62
N GLN A 224 11.63 -8.85 -8.62
CA GLN A 224 11.54 -10.10 -9.35
C GLN A 224 11.08 -9.85 -10.78
N TYR A 225 11.76 -10.49 -11.74
CA TYR A 225 11.44 -10.45 -13.15
C TYR A 225 11.27 -11.86 -13.72
N ASP A 226 10.42 -11.95 -14.74
CA ASP A 226 10.34 -13.10 -15.63
C ASP A 226 11.35 -13.02 -16.79
N ARG A 227 11.32 -14.00 -17.69
CA ARG A 227 12.21 -14.05 -18.87
C ARG A 227 12.05 -12.86 -19.84
N ASN A 228 10.90 -12.19 -19.81
CA ASN A 228 10.56 -11.07 -20.69
C ASN A 228 10.86 -9.71 -20.03
N ASN A 229 11.48 -9.71 -18.85
CA ASN A 229 11.73 -8.52 -18.03
C ASN A 229 10.44 -7.85 -17.52
N ILE A 230 9.36 -8.62 -17.39
CA ILE A 230 8.12 -8.13 -16.77
C ILE A 230 8.24 -8.33 -15.25
N PRO A 231 8.09 -7.26 -14.44
CA PRO A 231 8.20 -7.39 -12.99
C PRO A 231 6.93 -8.02 -12.40
N SER A 232 7.10 -9.03 -11.54
CA SER A 232 6.00 -9.71 -10.84
C SER A 232 5.87 -9.28 -9.38
N TRP A 233 6.99 -9.06 -8.69
CA TRP A 233 7.07 -8.61 -7.30
C TRP A 233 8.20 -7.59 -7.10
N ARG A 234 8.06 -6.69 -6.11
CA ARG A 234 9.10 -5.73 -5.72
C ARG A 234 8.94 -5.23 -4.28
N THR A 235 10.03 -4.76 -3.67
CA THR A 235 10.01 -4.09 -2.35
C THR A 235 9.40 -2.69 -2.39
N GLY A 236 9.44 -2.02 -3.55
CA GLY A 236 8.89 -0.67 -3.70
C GLY A 236 9.76 0.42 -3.08
N THR A 237 11.06 0.15 -2.94
CA THR A 237 12.05 1.03 -2.30
C THR A 237 12.91 1.82 -3.28
N ALA A 238 12.50 1.84 -4.57
CA ALA A 238 13.20 2.57 -5.61
C ALA A 238 13.30 4.07 -5.29
N MET A 239 14.49 4.63 -5.47
CA MET A 239 14.76 6.07 -5.36
C MET A 239 15.35 6.60 -6.66
N THR A 240 15.13 7.88 -6.94
CA THR A 240 15.76 8.59 -8.04
C THR A 240 16.96 9.40 -7.54
N GLY A 241 18.06 9.38 -8.28
CA GLY A 241 19.30 10.09 -7.92
C GLY A 241 20.54 9.32 -8.39
N SER A 242 21.63 10.04 -8.66
CA SER A 242 22.89 9.45 -9.11
C SER A 242 23.77 8.89 -7.97
N ASP A 243 23.55 9.35 -6.73
CA ASP A 243 24.46 9.11 -5.60
C ASP A 243 23.78 8.24 -4.51
N LEU A 244 23.08 7.19 -4.92
CA LEU A 244 22.42 6.27 -4.00
C LEU A 244 23.46 5.32 -3.39
N SER A 245 23.56 5.31 -2.05
CA SER A 245 24.32 4.27 -1.33
C SER A 245 23.75 2.88 -1.59
N GLU A 246 24.63 1.88 -1.54
CA GLU A 246 24.28 0.45 -1.56
C GLU A 246 23.44 0.11 -0.33
N CYS A 247 22.27 -0.48 -0.55
CA CYS A 247 21.44 -1.12 0.46
C CYS A 247 21.71 -2.62 0.51
N VAL A 248 21.31 -3.27 1.61
CA VAL A 248 21.54 -4.70 1.82
C VAL A 248 20.27 -5.36 2.32
N LEU A 249 19.77 -6.33 1.57
CA LEU A 249 18.72 -7.25 1.99
C LEU A 249 19.36 -8.34 2.85
N ILE A 250 18.89 -8.53 4.08
CA ILE A 250 19.44 -9.47 5.05
C ILE A 250 18.34 -10.41 5.52
N LEU A 251 18.58 -11.72 5.40
CA LEU A 251 17.79 -12.73 6.08
C LEU A 251 18.38 -12.98 7.47
N GLN A 252 17.66 -12.53 8.49
CA GLN A 252 18.12 -12.50 9.87
C GLN A 252 17.75 -13.78 10.64
N ASP A 253 18.46 -14.02 11.74
CA ASP A 253 18.25 -15.19 12.60
C ASP A 253 16.97 -15.11 13.44
N ASP A 254 16.31 -13.95 13.47
CA ASP A 254 14.99 -13.75 14.05
C ASP A 254 13.85 -14.09 13.07
N ARG A 255 14.15 -14.64 11.88
CA ARG A 255 13.23 -14.92 10.75
C ARG A 255 12.83 -13.69 9.92
N ASN A 256 13.25 -12.49 10.28
CA ASN A 256 12.91 -11.31 9.50
C ASN A 256 13.79 -11.20 8.25
N LEU A 257 13.20 -10.85 7.12
CA LEU A 257 13.94 -10.46 5.93
C LEU A 257 13.82 -8.95 5.77
N VAL A 258 14.94 -8.24 5.86
CA VAL A 258 14.95 -6.78 5.98
C VAL A 258 15.90 -6.15 4.96
N LEU A 259 15.43 -5.14 4.24
CA LEU A 259 16.28 -4.29 3.41
C LEU A 259 16.73 -3.07 4.24
N TYR A 260 18.03 -2.95 4.47
CA TYR A 260 18.63 -1.85 5.20
C TYR A 260 19.36 -0.88 4.28
N ASP A 261 19.39 0.40 4.66
CA ASP A 261 20.36 1.39 4.18
C ASP A 261 21.49 1.53 5.22
N PRO A 262 22.67 0.91 5.00
CA PRO A 262 23.81 1.05 5.91
C PRO A 262 24.34 2.48 6.02
N ALA A 263 24.15 3.31 4.99
CA ALA A 263 24.63 4.70 5.02
C ALA A 263 23.73 5.60 5.88
N ASP A 264 22.45 5.25 6.02
CA ASP A 264 21.50 5.92 6.92
C ASP A 264 21.35 5.13 8.23
N HIS A 265 22.46 4.89 8.93
CA HIS A 265 22.49 4.25 10.25
C HIS A 265 21.73 2.91 10.32
N TRP A 266 21.80 2.09 9.27
CA TRP A 266 21.04 0.83 9.17
C TRP A 266 19.53 1.02 9.29
N LYS A 267 18.99 2.08 8.69
CA LYS A 267 17.54 2.28 8.59
C LYS A 267 16.89 1.15 7.79
N ALA A 268 15.86 0.53 8.35
CA ALA A 268 15.04 -0.44 7.65
C ALA A 268 14.15 0.28 6.62
N LEU A 269 14.32 -0.05 5.35
CA LEU A 269 13.53 0.49 4.24
C LEU A 269 12.30 -0.37 3.93
N TRP A 270 12.42 -1.69 4.13
CA TRP A 270 11.37 -2.68 3.91
C TRP A 270 11.64 -3.92 4.77
N ASN A 271 10.60 -4.63 5.20
CA ASN A 271 10.74 -5.94 5.84
C ASN A 271 9.50 -6.82 5.67
N THR A 272 9.66 -8.12 5.86
CA THR A 272 8.56 -9.11 5.84
C THR A 272 7.68 -9.09 7.09
N LYS A 273 8.07 -8.41 8.17
CA LYS A 273 7.41 -8.42 9.49
C LYS A 273 7.26 -9.82 10.09
N THR A 274 8.26 -10.66 9.90
CA THR A 274 8.21 -12.08 10.30
C THR A 274 9.05 -12.40 11.52
N ALA A 275 9.60 -11.40 12.23
CA ALA A 275 10.42 -11.60 13.41
C ALA A 275 9.70 -12.47 14.49
N VAL A 276 10.44 -13.35 15.19
CA VAL A 276 9.97 -14.18 16.33
C VAL A 276 10.90 -14.12 17.52
#